data_AF-A0A7V6LM49-F1
#
_entry.id   AF-A0A7V6LM49-F1
#
_cell.length_a   1.000
_cell.length_b   1.000
_cell.length_c   1.000
_cell.angle_alpha   90.00
_cell.angle_beta   90.00
_cell.angle_gamma   90.00
#
_symmetry.space_group_name_H-M   'P 1'
#
loop_
_entity.id
_entity.type
_entity.pdbx_description
1 polymer ?
#
loop_
_entity_poly.entity_id
_entity_poly.type
_entity_poly.pdbx_seq_one_letter_code
_entity_poly.pdbx_strand_id
1 'polypeptide(L)'
;MEKVIKFITEFFPPTLESLFWMLLKIAIIIAVIMVALEILKALKVLDWLNKILYFFTKHLGITPKASTPLLIGILLGITYGAGAILASYTNKEMTKKDVVLVGVFLCLCHAIIEDTLLFVSFGAVGWLIVIIRFIVASVVTWLINLFYHPKENGIVG
;
A
#
# COMPACT_ATOMS: atom_id res chain seq x y z
N MET A 1 47.59 5.97 14.13
CA MET A 1 47.08 5.64 12.78
C MET A 1 46.70 4.17 12.63
N GLU A 2 47.50 3.21 13.11
CA GLU A 2 47.21 1.76 12.96
C GLU A 2 45.84 1.31 13.49
N LYS A 3 45.40 1.81 14.65
CA LYS A 3 44.05 1.49 15.19
C LYS A 3 42.91 1.91 14.25
N VAL A 4 43.08 3.02 13.54
CA VAL A 4 42.08 3.53 12.58
C VAL A 4 42.07 2.68 11.33
N ILE A 5 43.24 2.30 10.83
CA ILE A 5 43.36 1.41 9.66
C ILE A 5 42.78 0.03 9.97
N LYS A 6 43.11 -0.55 11.14
CA LYS A 6 42.55 -1.83 11.61
C LYS A 6 41.02 -1.77 11.72
N PHE A 7 40.50 -0.70 12.31
CA PHE A 7 39.06 -0.47 12.41
C PHE A 7 38.41 -0.44 11.03
N ILE A 8 38.97 0.30 10.07
CA ILE A 8 38.42 0.37 8.70
C ILE A 8 38.48 -1.01 8.02
N THR A 9 39.59 -1.74 8.12
CA THR A 9 39.73 -3.04 7.44
C THR A 9 38.91 -4.16 8.08
N GLU A 10 38.66 -4.13 9.40
CA GLU A 10 37.84 -5.14 10.08
C GLU A 10 36.35 -4.83 10.02
N PHE A 11 35.97 -3.54 10.01
CA PHE A 11 34.57 -3.13 10.04
C PHE A 11 33.95 -3.02 8.64
N PHE A 12 34.63 -2.40 7.67
CA PHE A 12 34.03 -2.01 6.40
C PHE A 12 33.74 -3.18 5.44
N PRO A 13 34.66 -4.14 5.22
CA PRO A 13 34.41 -5.26 4.29
C PRO A 13 33.22 -6.15 4.69
N PRO A 14 33.10 -6.65 5.94
CA PRO A 14 31.99 -7.53 6.29
C PRO A 14 30.65 -6.77 6.37
N THR A 15 30.66 -5.48 6.72
CA THR A 15 29.43 -4.67 6.73
C THR A 15 28.94 -4.41 5.30
N LEU A 16 29.81 -4.10 4.35
CA LEU A 16 29.45 -3.96 2.94
C LEU A 16 28.90 -5.26 2.34
N GLU A 17 29.53 -6.40 2.62
CA GLU A 17 29.02 -7.70 2.18
C GLU A 17 27.65 -8.01 2.79
N SER A 18 27.48 -7.78 4.08
CA SER A 18 26.19 -8.01 4.75
C SER A 18 25.07 -7.10 4.23
N LEU A 19 25.36 -5.82 3.98
CA LEU A 19 24.46 -4.86 3.34
C LEU A 19 24.08 -5.29 1.93
N PHE A 20 25.06 -5.71 1.13
CA PHE A 20 24.82 -6.18 -0.23
C PHE A 20 23.88 -7.38 -0.24
N TRP A 21 24.14 -8.38 0.61
CA TRP A 21 23.26 -9.55 0.72
C TRP A 21 21.86 -9.19 1.22
N MET A 22 21.74 -8.26 2.15
CA MET A 22 20.43 -7.80 2.66
C MET A 22 19.64 -7.09 1.56
N LEU A 23 20.26 -6.13 0.87
CA LEU A 23 19.63 -5.40 -0.24
C LEU A 23 19.23 -6.33 -1.37
N LEU A 24 20.08 -7.30 -1.73
CA LEU A 24 19.78 -8.29 -2.75
C LEU A 24 18.57 -9.15 -2.38
N LYS A 25 18.50 -9.62 -1.11
CA LYS A 25 17.34 -10.38 -0.62
C LYS A 25 16.04 -9.57 -0.70
N ILE A 26 16.07 -8.32 -0.22
CA ILE A 26 14.89 -7.43 -0.28
C ILE A 26 14.48 -7.19 -1.74
N ALA A 27 15.43 -6.88 -2.62
CA ALA A 27 15.16 -6.63 -4.04
C ALA A 27 14.53 -7.85 -4.73
N ILE A 28 15.02 -9.06 -4.45
CA ILE A 28 14.43 -10.30 -5.00
C ILE A 28 13.01 -10.51 -4.50
N ILE A 29 12.76 -10.32 -3.20
CA ILE A 29 11.41 -10.45 -2.61
C ILE A 29 10.44 -9.48 -3.29
N ILE A 30 10.82 -8.21 -3.42
CA ILE A 30 9.98 -7.19 -4.06
C ILE A 30 9.74 -7.53 -5.54
N ALA A 31 10.77 -7.93 -6.28
CA ALA A 31 10.64 -8.27 -7.70
C ALA A 31 9.68 -9.44 -7.93
N VAL A 32 9.76 -10.51 -7.12
CA VAL A 32 8.86 -11.67 -7.22
C VAL A 32 7.42 -11.26 -6.90
N ILE A 33 7.21 -10.47 -5.84
CA ILE A 33 5.89 -9.98 -5.45
C ILE A 33 5.28 -9.13 -6.58
N MET A 34 6.04 -8.20 -7.17
CA MET A 34 5.55 -7.34 -8.25
C MET A 34 5.15 -8.14 -9.50
N VAL A 35 5.95 -9.13 -9.89
CA VAL A 35 5.61 -10.00 -11.04
C VAL A 35 4.35 -10.82 -10.75
N ALA A 36 4.26 -11.43 -9.57
CA ALA A 36 3.08 -12.21 -9.17
C ALA A 36 1.81 -11.35 -9.15
N LEU A 37 1.91 -10.12 -8.66
CA LEU A 37 0.80 -9.19 -8.61
C LEU A 37 0.34 -8.71 -9.98
N GLU A 38 1.26 -8.43 -10.93
CA GLU A 38 0.88 -8.07 -12.30
C GLU A 38 0.20 -9.24 -13.02
N ILE A 39 0.62 -10.49 -12.75
CA ILE A 39 -0.06 -11.68 -13.24
C ILE A 39 -1.49 -11.78 -12.67
N LEU A 40 -1.67 -11.58 -11.36
CA LEU A 40 -2.99 -11.60 -10.71
C LEU A 40 -3.94 -10.54 -11.28
N LYS A 41 -3.39 -9.37 -11.64
CA LYS A 41 -4.10 -8.31 -12.34
C LYS A 41 -4.53 -8.73 -13.74
N ALA A 42 -3.64 -9.33 -14.51
CA ALA A 42 -3.95 -9.86 -15.84
C ALA A 42 -5.04 -10.95 -15.80
N LEU A 43 -5.07 -11.75 -14.73
CA LEU A 43 -6.07 -12.82 -14.53
C LEU A 43 -7.44 -12.34 -14.03
N LYS A 44 -7.67 -11.02 -13.88
CA LYS A 44 -8.92 -10.43 -13.33
C LYS A 44 -9.30 -10.92 -11.93
N VAL A 45 -8.38 -11.53 -11.19
CA VAL A 45 -8.61 -11.93 -9.78
C VAL A 45 -8.89 -10.70 -8.91
N LEU A 46 -8.32 -9.55 -9.30
CA LEU A 46 -8.59 -8.26 -8.69
C LEU A 46 -10.06 -7.84 -8.77
N ASP A 47 -10.80 -8.20 -9.81
CA ASP A 47 -12.21 -7.84 -9.93
C ASP A 47 -13.09 -8.59 -8.91
N TRP A 48 -12.69 -9.82 -8.58
CA TRP A 48 -13.36 -10.60 -7.53
C TRP A 48 -13.00 -10.08 -6.12
N LEU A 49 -11.71 -9.80 -5.88
CA LEU A 49 -11.26 -9.19 -4.63
C LEU A 49 -11.89 -7.80 -4.41
N ASN A 50 -12.09 -7.03 -5.48
CA ASN A 50 -12.77 -5.74 -5.45
C ASN A 50 -14.20 -5.86 -4.91
N LYS A 51 -14.94 -6.92 -5.27
CA LYS A 51 -16.31 -7.12 -4.76
C LYS A 51 -16.33 -7.36 -3.26
N ILE A 52 -15.36 -8.13 -2.75
CA ILE A 52 -15.22 -8.39 -1.32
C ILE A 52 -14.81 -7.11 -0.60
N LEU A 53 -13.79 -6.43 -1.11
CA LEU A 53 -13.30 -5.18 -0.52
C LEU A 53 -14.40 -4.10 -0.52
N TYR A 54 -15.18 -4.01 -1.59
CA TYR A 54 -16.33 -3.11 -1.70
C TYR A 54 -17.38 -3.33 -0.62
N PHE A 55 -17.66 -4.59 -0.25
CA PHE A 55 -18.60 -4.88 0.83
C PHE A 55 -18.18 -4.22 2.15
N PHE A 56 -16.87 -4.21 2.45
CA PHE A 56 -16.32 -3.54 3.62
C PHE A 56 -16.27 -2.01 3.44
N THR A 57 -15.84 -1.53 2.28
CA THR A 57 -15.57 -0.10 2.05
C THR A 57 -16.82 0.72 1.76
N LYS A 58 -17.95 0.07 1.42
CA LYS A 58 -19.27 0.73 1.35
C LYS A 58 -19.62 1.44 2.66
N HIS A 59 -19.28 0.85 3.80
CA HIS A 59 -19.51 1.45 5.12
C HIS A 59 -18.60 2.64 5.40
N LEU A 60 -17.49 2.77 4.67
CA LEU A 60 -16.55 3.88 4.77
C LEU A 60 -16.97 5.09 3.92
N GLY A 61 -18.08 5.01 3.17
CA GLY A 61 -18.54 6.08 2.29
C GLY A 61 -17.79 6.18 0.96
N ILE A 62 -17.06 5.12 0.59
CA ILE A 62 -16.30 5.02 -0.66
C ILE A 62 -17.22 4.49 -1.77
N THR A 63 -17.21 5.13 -2.94
CA THR A 63 -18.02 4.69 -4.08
C THR A 63 -17.50 3.38 -4.69
N PRO A 64 -18.34 2.60 -5.41
CA PRO A 64 -17.90 1.34 -6.05
C PRO A 64 -16.72 1.54 -7.00
N LYS A 65 -16.73 2.65 -7.75
CA LYS A 65 -15.68 2.98 -8.72
C LYS A 65 -14.34 3.31 -8.07
N ALA A 66 -14.36 3.83 -6.84
CA ALA A 66 -13.18 4.09 -6.03
C ALA A 66 -12.58 2.84 -5.37
N SER A 67 -13.26 1.69 -5.44
CA SER A 67 -12.76 0.43 -4.87
C SER A 67 -11.57 -0.14 -5.65
N THR A 68 -11.54 0.04 -6.97
CA THR A 68 -10.44 -0.45 -7.81
C THR A 68 -9.10 0.23 -7.47
N PRO A 69 -9.00 1.57 -7.42
CA PRO A 69 -7.77 2.23 -6.99
C PRO A 69 -7.35 1.88 -5.55
N LEU A 70 -8.33 1.71 -4.66
CA LEU A 70 -8.08 1.28 -3.29
C LEU A 70 -7.45 -0.12 -3.23
N LEU A 71 -8.01 -1.09 -3.95
CA LEU A 71 -7.47 -2.44 -4.01
C LEU A 71 -6.06 -2.47 -4.60
N ILE A 72 -5.84 -1.70 -5.67
CA ILE A 72 -4.51 -1.55 -6.28
C ILE A 72 -3.52 -1.01 -5.24
N GLY A 73 -3.89 0.01 -4.47
CA GLY A 73 -2.99 0.56 -3.44
C GLY A 73 -2.74 -0.38 -2.25
N ILE A 74 -3.75 -1.15 -1.83
CA ILE A 74 -3.61 -2.13 -0.74
C ILE A 74 -2.66 -3.26 -1.13
N LEU A 75 -2.73 -3.73 -2.38
CA LEU A 75 -1.94 -4.87 -2.83
C LEU A 75 -0.58 -4.47 -3.39
N LEU A 76 -0.53 -3.43 -4.23
CA LEU A 76 0.68 -3.01 -4.96
C LEU A 76 1.42 -1.85 -4.28
N GLY A 77 0.82 -1.21 -3.29
CA GLY A 77 1.42 -0.07 -2.60
C GLY A 77 0.98 1.30 -3.11
N ILE A 78 1.41 2.33 -2.39
CA ILE A 78 0.86 3.69 -2.51
C ILE A 78 1.19 4.35 -3.85
N THR A 79 2.35 4.08 -4.44
CA THR A 79 2.76 4.67 -5.73
C THR A 79 1.82 4.22 -6.85
N TYR A 80 1.54 2.92 -6.92
CA TYR A 80 0.59 2.36 -7.89
C TYR A 80 -0.84 2.77 -7.57
N GLY A 81 -1.23 2.77 -6.29
CA GLY A 81 -2.53 3.25 -5.83
C GLY A 81 -2.78 4.72 -6.22
N ALA A 82 -1.78 5.60 -6.05
CA ALA A 82 -1.86 7.00 -6.43
C ALA A 82 -2.03 7.18 -7.95
N GLY A 83 -1.31 6.40 -8.76
CA GLY A 83 -1.49 6.38 -10.20
C GLY A 83 -2.91 5.95 -10.61
N ALA A 84 -3.46 4.92 -9.96
CA ALA A 84 -4.82 4.46 -10.19
C ALA A 84 -5.87 5.51 -9.75
N ILE A 85 -5.66 6.17 -8.61
CA ILE A 85 -6.52 7.27 -8.13
C ILE A 85 -6.51 8.41 -9.16
N LEU A 86 -5.34 8.80 -9.65
CA LEU A 86 -5.21 9.88 -10.63
C LEU A 86 -5.93 9.54 -11.94
N ALA A 87 -5.76 8.32 -12.44
CA ALA A 87 -6.44 7.85 -13.64
C ALA A 87 -7.97 7.84 -13.47
N SER A 88 -8.48 7.26 -12.38
CA SER A 88 -9.93 7.21 -12.10
C SER A 88 -10.53 8.59 -11.82
N TYR A 89 -9.81 9.49 -11.16
CA TYR A 89 -10.26 10.87 -10.96
C TYR A 89 -10.31 11.66 -12.27
N THR A 90 -9.31 11.52 -13.14
CA THR A 90 -9.27 12.16 -14.46
C THR A 90 -10.41 11.66 -15.36
N ASN A 91 -10.76 10.38 -15.26
CA ASN A 91 -11.89 9.76 -15.98
C ASN A 91 -13.27 10.08 -15.37
N LYS A 92 -13.36 11.00 -14.40
CA LYS A 92 -14.59 11.37 -13.68
C LYS A 92 -15.28 10.17 -12.99
N GLU A 93 -14.51 9.15 -12.61
CA GLU A 93 -15.00 7.94 -11.94
C GLU A 93 -14.93 8.03 -10.41
N MET A 94 -14.16 8.98 -9.88
CA MET A 94 -14.03 9.24 -8.45
C MET A 94 -14.46 10.67 -8.12
N THR A 95 -15.18 10.83 -7.02
CA THR A 95 -15.45 12.16 -6.46
C THR A 95 -14.23 12.67 -5.68
N LYS A 96 -14.17 13.97 -5.41
CA LYS A 96 -13.13 14.54 -4.51
C LYS A 96 -13.17 13.88 -3.12
N LYS A 97 -14.35 13.48 -2.66
CA LYS A 97 -14.53 12.73 -1.41
C LYS A 97 -13.86 11.37 -1.50
N ASP A 98 -14.07 10.64 -2.58
CA ASP A 98 -13.44 9.34 -2.79
C ASP A 98 -11.92 9.43 -2.79
N VAL A 99 -11.35 10.43 -3.48
CA VAL A 99 -9.89 10.64 -3.51
C VAL A 99 -9.34 10.81 -2.10
N VAL A 100 -10.00 11.61 -1.26
CA VAL A 100 -9.58 11.83 0.14
C VAL A 100 -9.72 10.54 0.95
N LEU A 101 -10.87 9.88 0.92
CA LEU A 101 -11.12 8.68 1.72
C LEU A 101 -10.20 7.52 1.34
N VAL A 102 -10.02 7.27 0.05
CA VAL A 102 -9.09 6.26 -0.47
C VAL A 102 -7.65 6.65 -0.12
N GLY A 103 -7.27 7.91 -0.30
CA GLY A 103 -5.93 8.40 0.03
C GLY A 103 -5.57 8.20 1.51
N VAL A 104 -6.47 8.56 2.42
CA VAL A 104 -6.30 8.34 3.87
C VAL A 104 -6.19 6.85 4.18
N PHE A 105 -7.07 6.02 3.61
CA PHE A 105 -7.03 4.59 3.85
C PHE A 105 -5.68 4.00 3.42
N LEU A 106 -5.23 4.34 2.21
CA LEU A 106 -3.95 3.87 1.68
C LEU A 106 -2.76 4.38 2.47
N CYS A 107 -2.80 5.62 2.98
CA CYS A 107 -1.75 6.14 3.85
C CYS A 107 -1.49 5.20 5.06
N LEU A 108 -2.54 4.56 5.57
CA LEU A 108 -2.48 3.67 6.74
C LEU A 108 -2.31 2.19 6.38
N CYS A 109 -2.84 1.74 5.24
CA CYS A 109 -2.95 0.31 4.90
C CYS A 109 -2.58 -0.02 3.45
N HIS A 110 -1.65 0.71 2.84
CA HIS A 110 -1.05 0.31 1.56
C HIS A 110 -0.08 -0.88 1.71
N ALA A 111 0.22 -1.54 0.58
CA ALA A 111 1.26 -2.56 0.46
C ALA A 111 1.17 -3.69 1.51
N ILE A 112 -0.04 -4.17 1.80
CA ILE A 112 -0.32 -5.09 2.91
C ILE A 112 0.44 -6.42 2.78
N ILE A 113 0.76 -6.83 1.55
CA ILE A 113 1.55 -8.04 1.27
C ILE A 113 3.04 -7.76 1.48
N GLU A 114 3.57 -6.73 0.80
CA GLU A 114 4.99 -6.37 0.83
C GLU A 114 5.46 -6.01 2.25
N ASP A 115 4.78 -5.07 2.91
CA ASP A 115 5.15 -4.63 4.25
C ASP A 115 5.10 -5.79 5.25
N THR A 116 4.07 -6.64 5.17
CA THR A 116 3.91 -7.77 6.08
C THR A 116 5.01 -8.81 5.86
N LEU A 117 5.37 -9.13 4.61
CA LEU A 117 6.44 -10.07 4.32
C LEU A 117 7.80 -9.55 4.76
N LEU A 118 8.03 -8.24 4.63
CA LEU A 118 9.22 -7.59 5.18
C LEU A 118 9.26 -7.73 6.71
N PHE A 119 8.19 -7.37 7.42
CA PHE A 119 8.14 -7.48 8.88
C PHE A 119 8.25 -8.93 9.39
N VAL A 120 7.63 -9.89 8.69
CA VAL A 120 7.76 -11.32 9.01
C VAL A 120 9.20 -11.79 8.83
N SER A 121 9.92 -11.28 7.83
CA SER A 121 11.35 -11.58 7.65
C SER A 121 12.22 -11.09 8.81
N PHE A 122 11.75 -10.09 9.57
CA PHE A 122 12.37 -9.61 10.82
C PHE A 122 11.81 -10.30 12.09
N GLY A 123 10.99 -11.35 11.94
CA GLY A 123 10.45 -12.14 13.05
C GLY A 123 9.14 -11.61 13.64
N ALA A 124 8.47 -10.65 12.99
CA ALA A 124 7.19 -10.14 13.46
C ALA A 124 6.01 -11.07 13.11
N VAL A 125 4.94 -10.99 13.90
CA VAL A 125 3.70 -11.76 13.65
C VAL A 125 2.87 -11.07 12.57
N GLY A 126 2.96 -11.56 11.34
CA GLY A 126 2.35 -10.92 10.16
C GLY A 126 0.85 -10.66 10.28
N TRP A 127 0.06 -11.64 10.71
CA TRP A 127 -1.39 -11.50 10.83
C TRP A 127 -1.83 -10.39 11.80
N LEU A 128 -1.06 -10.17 12.87
CA LEU A 128 -1.36 -9.14 13.86
C LEU A 128 -1.14 -7.73 13.27
N ILE A 129 -0.08 -7.55 12.48
CA ILE A 129 0.21 -6.29 11.78
C ILE A 129 -0.91 -5.96 10.79
N VAL A 130 -1.29 -6.95 9.97
CA VAL A 130 -2.35 -6.81 8.96
C VAL A 130 -3.66 -6.38 9.61
N ILE A 131 -4.09 -7.06 10.68
CA ILE A 131 -5.36 -6.80 11.36
C ILE A 131 -5.38 -5.40 11.96
N ILE A 132 -4.33 -5.01 12.69
CA ILE A 132 -4.26 -3.69 13.34
C ILE A 132 -4.28 -2.58 12.30
N ARG A 133 -3.48 -2.70 11.23
CA ARG A 133 -3.45 -1.70 10.14
C ARG A 133 -4.79 -1.55 9.47
N PHE A 134 -5.45 -2.67 9.16
CA PHE A 134 -6.75 -2.65 8.51
C PHE A 134 -7.83 -2.02 9.41
N ILE A 135 -7.84 -2.34 10.71
CA ILE A 135 -8.78 -1.75 11.67
C ILE A 135 -8.54 -0.25 11.81
N VAL A 136 -7.30 0.17 12.05
CA VAL A 136 -6.95 1.59 12.22
C VAL A 136 -7.30 2.38 10.96
N ALA A 137 -6.94 1.87 9.78
CA ALA A 137 -7.29 2.50 8.51
C ALA A 137 -8.82 2.64 8.34
N SER A 138 -9.57 1.57 8.62
CA SER A 138 -11.03 1.58 8.52
C SER A 138 -11.66 2.59 9.48
N VAL A 139 -11.22 2.62 10.74
CA VAL A 139 -11.76 3.55 11.76
C VAL A 139 -11.44 5.00 11.38
N VAL A 140 -10.19 5.31 11.02
CA VAL A 140 -9.80 6.68 10.65
C VAL A 140 -10.52 7.14 9.40
N THR A 141 -10.60 6.31 8.36
CA THR A 141 -11.34 6.66 7.13
C THR A 141 -12.83 6.84 7.42
N TRP A 142 -13.43 6.01 8.27
CA TRP A 142 -14.82 6.17 8.67
C TRP A 142 -15.08 7.47 9.44
N LEU A 143 -14.20 7.82 10.39
CA LEU A 143 -14.28 9.09 11.11
C LEU A 143 -14.17 10.28 10.15
N ILE A 144 -13.22 10.25 9.22
CA ILE A 144 -13.08 11.30 8.21
C ILE A 144 -14.34 11.38 7.34
N ASN A 145 -14.93 10.25 6.93
CA ASN A 145 -16.17 10.24 6.17
C ASN A 145 -17.34 10.94 6.90
N LEU A 146 -17.39 10.84 8.23
CA LEU A 146 -18.42 11.52 9.05
C LEU A 146 -18.22 13.04 9.12
N PHE A 147 -16.98 13.51 9.27
CA PHE A 147 -16.70 14.95 9.36
C PHE A 147 -16.57 15.63 7.99
N TYR A 148 -16.24 14.86 6.96
CA TYR A 148 -16.00 15.37 5.63
C TYR A 148 -17.29 15.45 4.82
N HIS A 149 -17.92 16.62 4.91
CA HIS A 149 -18.93 17.07 3.97
C HIS A 149 -18.25 17.88 2.86
N PRO A 150 -18.10 17.33 1.64
CA PRO A 150 -17.57 18.10 0.55
C PRO A 150 -18.53 19.26 0.28
N LYS A 151 -18.04 20.49 0.17
CA LYS A 151 -18.78 21.51 -0.57
C LYS A 151 -18.95 20.97 -1.99
N GLU A 152 -20.19 20.64 -2.38
CA GLU A 152 -20.55 20.37 -3.77
C GLU A 152 -20.26 21.64 -4.59
N ASN A 153 -19.01 21.80 -4.99
CA ASN A 153 -18.70 22.52 -6.19
C ASN A 153 -18.73 21.45 -7.27
N GLY A 154 -19.81 21.50 -8.05
CA GLY A 154 -20.26 20.49 -8.98
C GLY A 154 -19.15 19.90 -9.84
N ILE A 155 -19.50 18.74 -10.40
CA ILE A 155 -18.79 18.08 -11.49
C ILE A 155 -18.23 19.17 -12.41
N VAL A 156 -16.92 19.40 -12.34
CA VAL A 156 -16.30 20.43 -13.17
C VAL A 156 -16.52 19.95 -14.59
N GLY A 157 -17.23 20.78 -15.37
CA GLY A 157 -17.61 20.55 -16.76
C GLY A 157 -16.45 20.01 -17.57
#